data_AF-A0A840G1F3-F1
#
_entry.id   AF-A0A840G1F3-F1
#
_cell.length_a   1.000
_cell.length_b   1.000
_cell.length_c   1.000
_cell.angle_alpha   90.00
_cell.angle_beta   90.00
_cell.angle_gamma   90.00
#
_symmetry.space_group_name_H-M   'P 1'
#
loop_
_entity.id
_entity.type
_entity.pdbx_description
1 polymer ?
#
loop_
_entity_poly.entity_id
_entity_poly.type
_entity_poly.pdbx_seq_one_letter_code
_entity_poly.pdbx_strand_id
1 'polypeptide(L)'
;MLAIALSVLLAFECSLYVLVARHFFDASPMQCLVAALGGVLGLRAGINVVTWSFASALRTPWPELGFLRFARMLLIEYAAFVFCFVFLLPGERFWLGPDRLRPSPDRPPLLLVHGYGCSRGAWWWLRRRLEAAGWVVATITLEPVYTSIDNFVDPVAKRIEEVCAATGSARVILIGHSMGGLVSRAYLRRYGPQRVARLLTLGTPHRGSALARIGFGQNGRQMEPGSDWLRTLATTPPGVDTIVLYSPHDNYVMPQALLELPGVPHRRIDGVGHLSMLFSLRVASALQAALQLPSSSSAGWKLRGL
;
A
#
# COMPACT_ATOMS: atom_id res chain seq x y z
N MET A 1 12.38 -2.91 12.46
CA MET A 1 13.73 -2.55 11.98
C MET A 1 13.74 -1.46 10.89
N LEU A 2 12.76 -1.43 9.97
CA LEU A 2 12.76 -0.49 8.84
C LEU A 2 12.83 1.00 9.25
N ALA A 3 12.03 1.45 10.23
CA ALA A 3 12.02 2.86 10.65
C ALA A 3 13.40 3.37 11.11
N ILE A 4 14.15 2.53 11.84
CA ILE A 4 15.52 2.84 12.28
C ILE A 4 16.44 2.92 11.07
N ALA A 5 16.38 1.93 10.17
CA ALA A 5 17.19 1.92 8.95
C ALA A 5 16.95 3.17 8.09
N LEU A 6 15.69 3.57 7.88
CA LEU A 6 15.35 4.79 7.15
C LEU A 6 15.88 6.05 7.84
N SER A 7 15.80 6.11 9.18
CA SER A 7 16.34 7.24 9.96
C SER A 7 17.86 7.36 9.81
N VAL A 8 18.57 6.22 9.85
CA VAL A 8 20.03 6.19 9.66
C VAL A 8 20.41 6.59 8.23
N LEU A 9 19.70 6.07 7.22
CA LEU A 9 19.94 6.42 5.82
C LEU A 9 19.69 7.91 5.54
N LEU A 10 18.63 8.49 6.11
CA LEU A 10 18.36 9.93 6.01
C LEU A 10 19.43 10.77 6.69
N ALA A 11 19.87 10.38 7.89
CA ALA A 11 20.94 11.08 8.59
C ALA A 11 22.26 11.03 7.80
N PHE A 12 22.60 9.86 7.24
CA PHE A 12 23.76 9.68 6.37
C PHE A 12 23.67 10.56 5.11
N GLU A 13 22.51 10.55 4.44
CA GLU A 13 22.28 11.35 3.24
C GLU A 13 22.38 12.86 3.52
N CYS A 14 21.74 13.35 4.59
CA CYS A 14 21.87 14.75 5.01
C CYS A 14 23.33 15.11 5.29
N SER A 15 24.06 14.23 5.98
CA SER A 15 25.48 14.44 6.29
C SER A 15 26.31 14.52 5.02
N LEU A 16 26.04 13.66 4.04
CA LEU A 16 26.73 13.68 2.74
C LEU A 16 26.54 15.02 2.02
N TYR A 17 25.31 15.54 1.94
CA TYR A 17 25.07 16.84 1.29
C TYR A 17 25.75 18.00 2.04
N VAL A 18 25.75 17.97 3.37
CA VAL A 18 26.48 18.97 4.17
C VAL A 18 27.99 18.89 3.90
N LEU A 19 28.56 17.69 3.85
CA LEU A 19 29.98 17.48 3.57
C LEU A 19 30.36 17.98 2.17
N VAL A 20 29.56 17.66 1.15
CA VAL A 20 29.78 18.13 -0.23
C VAL A 20 29.69 19.66 -0.29
N ALA A 21 28.67 20.26 0.34
CA ALA A 21 28.49 21.71 0.37
C ALA A 21 29.67 22.43 1.04
N ARG A 22 30.18 21.90 2.16
CA ARG A 22 31.34 22.48 2.85
C ARG A 22 32.64 22.29 2.09
N HIS A 23 32.89 21.08 1.60
CA HIS A 23 34.19 20.73 1.05
C HIS A 23 34.44 21.34 -0.33
N PHE A 24 33.41 21.43 -1.18
CA PHE A 24 33.56 21.89 -2.56
C PHE A 24 33.12 23.33 -2.79
N PHE A 25 32.34 23.92 -1.89
CA PHE A 25 31.72 25.24 -2.11
C PHE A 25 31.90 26.23 -0.96
N ASP A 26 32.70 25.90 0.07
CA ASP A 26 32.91 26.72 1.28
C ASP A 26 31.59 27.25 1.87
N ALA A 27 30.54 26.43 1.82
CA ALA A 27 29.18 26.84 2.13
C ALA A 27 29.02 27.19 3.62
N SER A 28 28.34 28.31 3.90
CA SER A 28 27.88 28.69 5.24
C SER A 28 26.94 27.64 5.85
N PRO A 29 26.70 27.64 7.18
CA PRO A 29 25.76 26.72 7.82
C PRO A 29 24.35 26.75 7.22
N MET A 30 23.86 27.94 6.83
CA MET A 30 22.55 28.08 6.19
C MET A 30 22.55 27.44 4.79
N GLN A 31 23.59 27.68 3.99
CA GLN A 31 23.72 27.05 2.67
C GLN A 31 23.85 25.53 2.77
N CYS A 32 24.52 25.00 3.80
CA CYS A 32 24.57 23.56 4.07
C CYS A 32 23.19 22.98 4.37
N LEU A 33 22.37 23.67 5.18
CA LEU A 33 21.00 23.25 5.47
C LEU A 33 20.14 23.24 4.19
N VAL A 34 20.24 24.29 3.38
CA VAL A 34 19.54 24.38 2.10
C VAL A 34 19.99 23.27 1.15
N ALA A 35 21.29 22.98 1.08
CA ALA A 35 21.84 21.90 0.26
C ALA A 35 21.35 20.52 0.73
N ALA A 36 21.31 20.27 2.04
CA ALA A 36 20.80 19.01 2.58
C ALA A 36 19.30 18.82 2.30
N LEU A 37 18.48 19.85 2.55
CA LEU A 37 17.04 19.81 2.26
C LEU A 37 16.79 19.66 0.75
N GLY A 38 17.49 20.45 -0.07
CA GLY A 38 17.40 20.42 -1.52
C GLY A 38 17.83 19.08 -2.11
N GLY A 39 18.92 18.49 -1.61
CA GLY A 39 19.40 17.17 -2.01
C GLY A 39 18.42 16.06 -1.64
N VAL A 40 17.92 16.07 -0.40
CA VAL A 40 16.91 15.09 0.05
C VAL A 40 15.68 15.16 -0.83
N LEU A 41 15.10 16.35 -1.01
CA LEU A 41 13.92 16.54 -1.86
C LEU A 41 14.21 16.20 -3.33
N GLY A 42 15.34 16.64 -3.86
CA GLY A 42 15.79 16.39 -5.23
C GLY A 42 15.92 14.90 -5.56
N LEU A 43 16.52 14.11 -4.67
CA LEU A 43 16.63 12.66 -4.86
C LEU A 43 15.24 12.00 -4.96
N ARG A 44 14.28 12.41 -4.12
CA ARG A 44 12.90 11.87 -4.16
C ARG A 44 12.16 12.33 -5.41
N ALA A 45 12.41 13.55 -5.87
CA ALA A 45 11.85 14.04 -7.13
C ALA A 45 12.37 13.18 -8.29
N GLY A 46 13.67 12.87 -8.33
CA GLY A 46 14.27 11.95 -9.30
C GLY A 46 13.63 10.56 -9.29
N ILE A 47 13.44 9.96 -8.11
CA ILE A 47 12.75 8.67 -7.97
C ILE A 47 11.32 8.74 -8.54
N ASN A 48 10.57 9.82 -8.26
CA ASN A 48 9.22 10.00 -8.80
C ASN A 48 9.24 10.17 -10.32
N VAL A 49 10.21 10.91 -10.88
CA VAL A 49 10.37 11.02 -12.33
C VAL A 49 10.57 9.65 -12.96
N VAL A 50 11.38 8.77 -12.34
CA VAL A 50 11.57 7.40 -12.83
C VAL A 50 10.25 6.62 -12.84
N THR A 51 9.49 6.62 -11.72
CA THR A 51 8.22 5.87 -11.65
C THR A 51 7.19 6.39 -12.67
N TRP A 52 7.06 7.71 -12.81
CA TRP A 52 6.20 8.32 -13.84
C TRP A 52 6.68 8.06 -15.27
N SER A 53 7.99 8.00 -15.51
CA SER A 53 8.55 7.69 -16.84
C SER A 53 8.18 6.26 -17.27
N PHE A 54 8.35 5.28 -16.38
CA PHE A 54 7.89 3.92 -16.65
C PHE A 54 6.37 3.86 -16.84
N ALA A 55 5.61 4.55 -15.98
CA ALA A 55 4.15 4.53 -16.03
C ALA A 55 3.62 5.14 -17.33
N SER A 56 4.28 6.19 -17.83
CA SER A 56 3.98 6.81 -19.12
C SER A 56 4.36 5.91 -20.30
N ALA A 57 5.56 5.32 -20.28
CA ALA A 57 6.06 4.47 -21.36
C ALA A 57 5.26 3.16 -21.52
N LEU A 58 4.76 2.60 -20.42
CA LEU A 58 4.05 1.32 -20.38
C LEU A 58 2.56 1.48 -20.05
N ARG A 59 2.00 2.69 -20.27
CA ARG A 59 0.62 3.00 -19.88
C ARG A 59 -0.38 2.11 -20.60
N THR A 60 -1.39 1.63 -19.87
CA THR A 60 -2.63 1.19 -20.51
C THR A 60 -3.37 2.44 -21.02
N PRO A 61 -3.98 2.40 -22.22
CA PRO A 61 -4.79 3.52 -22.71
C PRO A 61 -5.97 3.77 -21.76
N TRP A 62 -6.00 4.95 -21.14
CA TRP A 62 -7.07 5.42 -20.26
C TRP A 62 -7.42 6.87 -20.60
N PRO A 63 -8.64 7.34 -20.27
CA PRO A 63 -9.02 8.72 -20.50
C PRO A 63 -8.01 9.68 -19.86
N GLU A 64 -7.49 10.60 -20.68
CA GLU A 64 -6.48 11.54 -20.20
C GLU A 64 -7.07 12.54 -19.20
N LEU A 65 -6.28 12.90 -18.21
CA LEU A 65 -6.60 14.01 -17.33
C LEU A 65 -6.26 15.32 -18.04
N GLY A 66 -7.13 16.32 -17.91
CA GLY A 66 -6.75 17.69 -18.28
C GLY A 66 -5.49 18.14 -17.54
N PHE A 67 -4.67 18.97 -18.19
CA PHE A 67 -3.34 19.38 -17.73
C PHE A 67 -3.28 19.75 -16.24
N LEU A 68 -4.20 20.60 -15.75
CA LEU A 68 -4.22 21.02 -14.35
C LEU A 68 -4.47 19.86 -13.37
N ARG A 69 -5.34 18.92 -13.74
CA ARG A 69 -5.62 17.72 -12.92
C ARG A 69 -4.42 16.77 -12.91
N PHE A 70 -3.75 16.63 -14.04
CA PHE A 70 -2.53 15.85 -14.15
C PHE A 70 -1.40 16.46 -13.31
N ALA A 71 -1.10 17.75 -13.48
CA ALA A 71 -0.08 18.45 -12.70
C ALA A 71 -0.34 18.37 -11.19
N ARG A 72 -1.60 18.58 -10.78
CA ARG A 72 -2.01 18.43 -9.37
C ARG A 72 -1.77 17.00 -8.85
N MET A 73 -2.08 15.99 -9.65
CA MET A 73 -1.84 14.59 -9.27
C MET A 73 -0.35 14.31 -9.06
N LEU A 74 0.52 14.78 -9.98
CA LEU A 74 1.97 14.63 -9.83
C LEU A 74 2.48 15.28 -8.54
N LEU A 75 2.04 16.51 -8.25
CA LEU A 75 2.44 17.24 -7.05
C LEU A 75 1.96 16.54 -5.77
N ILE A 76 0.73 16.03 -5.76
CA ILE A 76 0.18 15.31 -4.60
C ILE A 76 0.89 13.97 -4.39
N GLU A 77 1.20 13.25 -5.47
CA GLU A 77 1.95 11.99 -5.37
C GLU A 77 3.37 12.23 -4.84
N TYR A 78 4.06 13.24 -5.34
CA TYR A 78 5.37 13.63 -4.85
C TYR A 78 5.34 14.05 -3.38
N ALA A 79 4.36 14.88 -2.98
CA ALA A 79 4.18 15.27 -1.59
C ALA A 79 3.88 14.06 -0.69
N ALA A 80 3.04 13.12 -1.15
CA ALA A 80 2.76 11.88 -0.44
C ALA A 80 4.02 11.01 -0.28
N PHE A 81 4.85 10.90 -1.33
CA PHE A 81 6.12 10.19 -1.28
C PHE A 81 7.06 10.80 -0.23
N VAL A 82 7.30 12.12 -0.32
CA VAL A 82 8.18 12.83 0.62
C VAL A 82 7.66 12.68 2.05
N PHE A 83 6.37 12.94 2.26
CA PHE A 83 5.76 12.80 3.58
C PHE A 83 5.90 11.38 4.14
N CYS A 84 5.66 10.35 3.32
CA CYS A 84 5.76 8.96 3.73
C CYS A 84 7.21 8.59 4.11
N PHE A 85 8.16 8.78 3.19
CA PHE A 85 9.51 8.23 3.33
C PHE A 85 10.52 9.14 4.07
N VAL A 86 10.25 10.45 4.17
CA VAL A 86 11.13 11.39 4.88
C VAL A 86 10.65 11.65 6.30
N PHE A 87 9.34 11.64 6.56
CA PHE A 87 8.79 12.01 7.86
C PHE A 87 8.08 10.86 8.57
N LEU A 88 7.13 10.21 7.88
CA LEU A 88 6.20 9.30 8.52
C LEU A 88 6.82 7.96 8.90
N LEU A 89 7.46 7.27 7.96
CA LEU A 89 8.06 5.95 8.21
C LEU A 89 9.31 6.01 9.11
N PRO A 90 10.24 6.97 8.95
CA PRO A 90 11.37 7.10 9.87
C PRO A 90 10.93 7.40 11.30
N GLY A 91 9.91 8.25 11.46
CA GLY A 91 9.35 8.65 12.74
C GLY A 91 8.20 7.79 13.25
N GLU A 92 7.91 6.62 12.64
CA GLU A 92 6.67 5.86 12.84
C GLU A 92 6.25 5.73 14.31
N ARG A 93 7.19 5.41 15.20
CA ARG A 93 6.98 5.23 16.64
C ARG A 93 6.37 6.45 17.35
N PHE A 94 6.58 7.65 16.82
CA PHE A 94 6.05 8.90 17.36
C PHE A 94 4.65 9.21 16.84
N TRP A 95 4.33 8.74 15.63
CA TRP A 95 3.08 9.06 14.94
C TRP A 95 1.99 8.02 15.17
N LEU A 96 2.38 6.77 15.39
CA LEU A 96 1.50 5.61 15.42
C LEU A 96 1.66 4.84 16.74
N GLY A 97 0.70 5.05 17.65
CA GLY A 97 0.59 4.26 18.87
C GLY A 97 0.16 2.81 18.60
N PRO A 98 0.09 1.98 19.66
CA PRO A 98 -0.41 0.61 19.57
C PRO A 98 -1.84 0.58 19.00
N ASP A 99 -2.22 -0.57 18.45
CA ASP A 99 -3.59 -0.77 17.97
C ASP A 99 -4.56 -0.79 19.16
N ARG A 100 -5.65 -0.02 19.08
CA ARG A 100 -6.68 0.05 20.13
C ARG A 100 -7.76 -0.98 19.86
N LEU A 101 -7.43 -2.25 20.14
CA LEU A 101 -8.31 -3.39 19.92
C LEU A 101 -9.33 -3.49 21.06
N ARG A 102 -10.52 -2.92 20.86
CA ARG A 102 -11.67 -3.03 21.78
C ARG A 102 -12.58 -4.21 21.37
N PRO A 103 -13.36 -4.79 22.31
CA PRO A 103 -14.34 -5.81 21.97
C PRO A 103 -15.26 -5.37 20.81
N SER A 104 -15.44 -6.25 19.83
CA SER A 104 -16.21 -6.03 18.61
C SER A 104 -16.74 -7.36 18.05
N PRO A 105 -17.49 -8.15 18.85
CA PRO A 105 -17.93 -9.50 18.44
C PRO A 105 -18.83 -9.46 17.20
N ASP A 106 -19.69 -8.45 17.09
CA ASP A 106 -20.72 -8.35 16.04
C ASP A 106 -20.21 -7.71 14.74
N ARG A 107 -19.01 -7.13 14.75
CA ARG A 107 -18.42 -6.44 13.60
C ARG A 107 -16.95 -6.80 13.45
N PRO A 108 -16.56 -7.51 12.38
CA PRO A 108 -15.17 -7.85 12.13
C PRO A 108 -14.24 -6.62 12.16
N PRO A 109 -13.15 -6.64 12.95
CA PRO A 109 -12.15 -5.58 12.93
C PRO A 109 -11.40 -5.56 11.59
N LEU A 110 -10.88 -4.39 11.23
CA LEU A 110 -10.07 -4.20 10.03
C LEU A 110 -8.62 -4.53 10.34
N LEU A 111 -7.96 -5.33 9.49
CA LEU A 111 -6.51 -5.52 9.52
C LEU A 111 -5.89 -4.91 8.26
N LEU A 112 -5.10 -3.85 8.44
CA LEU A 112 -4.45 -3.13 7.35
C LEU A 112 -3.05 -3.69 7.09
N VAL A 113 -2.79 -4.07 5.83
CA VAL A 113 -1.54 -4.73 5.39
C VAL A 113 -0.84 -3.83 4.36
N HIS A 114 0.33 -3.29 4.70
CA HIS A 114 1.03 -2.32 3.87
C HIS A 114 1.78 -2.94 2.68
N GLY A 115 2.25 -2.07 1.78
CA GLY A 115 2.99 -2.43 0.58
C GLY A 115 4.49 -2.66 0.76
N TYR A 116 5.14 -2.93 -0.37
CA TYR A 116 6.58 -3.15 -0.48
C TYR A 116 7.40 -1.96 0.05
N GLY A 117 8.46 -2.23 0.82
CA GLY A 117 9.36 -1.20 1.33
C GLY A 117 8.75 -0.24 2.37
N CYS A 118 7.55 -0.54 2.87
CA CYS A 118 6.84 0.27 3.87
C CYS A 118 6.78 -0.42 5.24
N SER A 119 6.09 0.21 6.18
CA SER A 119 5.68 -0.36 7.46
C SER A 119 4.21 -0.02 7.76
N ARG A 120 3.67 -0.45 8.91
CA ARG A 120 2.33 -0.04 9.36
C ARG A 120 2.14 1.48 9.44
N GLY A 121 3.24 2.24 9.55
CA GLY A 121 3.23 3.71 9.53
C GLY A 121 2.53 4.30 8.31
N ALA A 122 2.58 3.64 7.14
CA ALA A 122 1.93 4.07 5.91
C ALA A 122 0.40 4.25 6.06
N TRP A 123 -0.21 3.55 7.02
CA TRP A 123 -1.63 3.62 7.30
C TRP A 123 -2.03 4.78 8.23
N TRP A 124 -1.11 5.60 8.71
CA TRP A 124 -1.36 6.64 9.71
C TRP A 124 -2.62 7.48 9.48
N TRP A 125 -2.82 7.95 8.25
CA TRP A 125 -3.97 8.78 7.92
C TRP A 125 -5.27 7.98 7.76
N LEU A 126 -5.25 6.91 6.96
CA LEU A 126 -6.44 6.07 6.74
C LEU A 126 -6.90 5.36 8.02
N ARG A 127 -5.97 4.89 8.85
CA ARG A 127 -6.28 4.30 10.16
C ARG A 127 -7.11 5.27 11.00
N ARG A 128 -6.66 6.52 11.16
CA ARG A 128 -7.39 7.54 11.93
C ARG A 128 -8.78 7.81 11.36
N ARG A 129 -8.93 7.84 10.03
CA ARG A 129 -10.22 8.04 9.34
C ARG A 129 -11.16 6.86 9.56
N LEU A 130 -10.67 5.63 9.52
CA LEU A 130 -11.46 4.43 9.74
C LEU A 130 -11.86 4.29 11.21
N GLU A 131 -10.94 4.58 12.14
CA GLU A 131 -11.24 4.64 13.58
C GLU A 131 -12.29 5.71 13.90
N ALA A 132 -12.18 6.91 13.30
CA ALA A 132 -13.18 7.98 13.44
C ALA A 132 -14.56 7.59 12.87
N ALA A 133 -14.60 6.68 11.90
CA ALA A 133 -15.84 6.08 11.38
C ALA A 133 -16.32 4.88 12.22
N GLY A 134 -15.74 4.66 13.40
CA GLY A 134 -16.17 3.67 14.38
C GLY A 134 -15.57 2.27 14.22
N TRP A 135 -14.69 2.04 13.25
CA TRP A 135 -14.05 0.74 13.06
C TRP A 135 -13.00 0.45 14.13
N VAL A 136 -12.90 -0.81 14.55
CA VAL A 136 -11.71 -1.31 15.25
C VAL A 136 -10.66 -1.64 14.20
N VAL A 137 -9.49 -1.03 14.31
CA VAL A 137 -8.44 -1.11 13.29
C VAL A 137 -7.15 -1.66 13.90
N ALA A 138 -6.70 -2.77 13.33
CA ALA A 138 -5.39 -3.36 13.52
C ALA A 138 -4.49 -3.08 12.32
N THR A 139 -3.18 -3.05 12.56
CA THR A 139 -2.18 -2.90 11.50
C THR A 139 -1.03 -3.88 11.73
N ILE A 140 -0.33 -4.25 10.67
CA ILE A 140 0.83 -5.15 10.72
C ILE A 140 2.02 -4.51 10.00
N THR A 141 3.22 -4.73 10.51
CA THR A 141 4.48 -4.46 9.81
C THR A 141 5.04 -5.76 9.24
N LEU A 142 5.36 -5.78 7.96
CA LEU A 142 5.90 -6.91 7.22
C LEU A 142 7.43 -6.86 7.24
N GLU A 143 8.04 -7.67 8.10
CA GLU A 143 9.50 -7.79 8.25
C GLU A 143 9.92 -9.27 8.21
N PRO A 144 11.14 -9.60 7.75
CA PRO A 144 12.16 -8.70 7.20
C PRO A 144 11.77 -8.07 5.85
N VAL A 145 12.24 -6.86 5.56
CA VAL A 145 11.98 -6.22 4.26
C VAL A 145 12.67 -7.00 3.13
N TYR A 146 12.06 -6.98 1.93
CA TYR A 146 12.60 -7.59 0.70
C TYR A 146 12.71 -9.13 0.68
N THR A 147 12.16 -9.82 1.68
CA THR A 147 12.02 -11.28 1.67
C THR A 147 10.87 -11.75 0.77
N SER A 148 10.65 -13.07 0.63
CA SER A 148 9.50 -13.64 -0.10
C SER A 148 8.17 -13.14 0.47
N ILE A 149 7.18 -12.90 -0.41
CA ILE A 149 5.79 -12.63 -0.02
C ILE A 149 5.25 -13.77 0.85
N ASP A 150 5.65 -15.02 0.58
CA ASP A 150 5.19 -16.20 1.34
C ASP A 150 5.66 -16.15 2.81
N ASN A 151 6.78 -15.50 3.10
CA ASN A 151 7.30 -15.37 4.46
C ASN A 151 6.47 -14.38 5.30
N PHE A 152 5.62 -13.57 4.68
CA PHE A 152 4.70 -12.67 5.38
C PHE A 152 3.37 -13.33 5.74
N VAL A 153 3.07 -14.50 5.18
CA VAL A 153 1.76 -15.16 5.34
C VAL A 153 1.56 -15.65 6.78
N ASP A 154 2.56 -16.27 7.39
CA ASP A 154 2.46 -16.79 8.76
C ASP A 154 2.41 -15.65 9.81
N PRO A 155 3.20 -14.57 9.69
CA PRO A 155 3.01 -13.36 10.49
C PRO A 155 1.61 -12.73 10.38
N VAL A 156 1.03 -12.69 9.17
CA VAL A 156 -0.35 -12.21 8.97
C VAL A 156 -1.34 -13.14 9.66
N ALA A 157 -1.19 -14.46 9.53
CA ALA A 157 -2.03 -15.44 10.20
C ALA A 157 -2.01 -15.25 11.73
N LYS A 158 -0.81 -15.14 12.31
CA LYS A 158 -0.65 -14.87 13.74
C LYS A 158 -1.34 -13.56 14.14
N ARG A 159 -1.16 -12.50 13.36
CA ARG A 159 -1.78 -11.20 13.66
C ARG A 159 -3.30 -11.25 13.60
N ILE A 160 -3.87 -12.03 12.68
CA ILE A 160 -5.32 -12.25 12.60
C ILE A 160 -5.83 -12.91 13.89
N GLU A 161 -5.17 -13.97 14.36
CA GLU A 161 -5.56 -14.65 15.61
C GLU A 161 -5.45 -13.73 16.83
N GLU A 162 -4.39 -12.93 16.94
CA GLU A 162 -4.24 -11.93 18.01
C GLU A 162 -5.40 -10.91 18.00
N VAL A 163 -5.78 -10.44 16.82
CA VAL A 163 -6.87 -9.47 16.65
C VAL A 163 -8.22 -10.11 17.01
N CYS A 164 -8.47 -11.33 16.53
CA CYS A 164 -9.67 -12.08 16.86
C CYS A 164 -9.78 -12.32 18.38
N ALA A 165 -8.70 -12.75 19.02
CA ALA A 165 -8.66 -12.98 20.47
C ALA A 165 -8.91 -11.68 21.27
N ALA A 166 -8.26 -10.58 20.89
CA ALA A 166 -8.41 -9.30 21.61
C ALA A 166 -9.79 -8.64 21.42
N THR A 167 -10.46 -8.89 20.29
CA THR A 167 -11.75 -8.27 19.97
C THR A 167 -12.95 -9.18 20.23
N GLY A 168 -12.72 -10.48 20.47
CA GLY A 168 -13.79 -11.48 20.52
C GLY A 168 -14.45 -11.77 19.17
N SER A 169 -13.94 -11.20 18.07
CA SER A 169 -14.49 -11.42 16.73
C SER A 169 -13.92 -12.70 16.12
N ALA A 170 -14.76 -13.50 15.47
CA ALA A 170 -14.31 -14.75 14.83
C ALA A 170 -13.49 -14.53 13.55
N ARG A 171 -13.61 -13.35 12.92
CA ARG A 171 -13.03 -13.02 11.61
C ARG A 171 -12.56 -11.56 11.56
N VAL A 172 -11.66 -11.26 10.63
CA VAL A 172 -11.24 -9.89 10.29
C VAL A 172 -11.69 -9.49 8.88
N ILE A 173 -11.65 -8.20 8.56
CA ILE A 173 -11.66 -7.72 7.17
C ILE A 173 -10.24 -7.28 6.83
N LEU A 174 -9.68 -7.83 5.75
CA LEU A 174 -8.34 -7.46 5.28
C LEU A 174 -8.43 -6.25 4.36
N ILE A 175 -7.54 -5.26 4.56
CA ILE A 175 -7.33 -4.15 3.64
C ILE A 175 -5.85 -4.11 3.25
N GLY A 176 -5.54 -4.52 2.02
CA GLY A 176 -4.18 -4.57 1.50
C GLY A 176 -3.87 -3.39 0.58
N HIS A 177 -2.78 -2.67 0.82
CA HIS A 177 -2.25 -1.70 -0.14
C HIS A 177 -1.06 -2.28 -0.89
N SER A 178 -1.04 -2.11 -2.22
CA SER A 178 0.07 -2.57 -3.06
C SER A 178 0.38 -4.06 -2.82
N MET A 179 1.64 -4.43 -2.55
CA MET A 179 2.06 -5.78 -2.16
C MET A 179 1.22 -6.39 -1.01
N GLY A 180 0.68 -5.58 -0.10
CA GLY A 180 -0.13 -6.06 1.01
C GLY A 180 -1.39 -6.79 0.57
N GLY A 181 -1.99 -6.42 -0.57
CA GLY A 181 -3.12 -7.16 -1.15
C GLY A 181 -2.70 -8.53 -1.72
N LEU A 182 -1.47 -8.65 -2.23
CA LEU A 182 -0.90 -9.94 -2.64
C LEU A 182 -0.62 -10.84 -1.44
N VAL A 183 -0.08 -10.29 -0.35
CA VAL A 183 0.12 -11.01 0.92
C VAL A 183 -1.22 -11.52 1.45
N SER A 184 -2.27 -10.69 1.43
CA SER A 184 -3.62 -11.11 1.85
C SER A 184 -4.19 -12.24 0.99
N ARG A 185 -3.99 -12.20 -0.33
CA ARG A 185 -4.40 -13.31 -1.23
C ARG A 185 -3.58 -14.57 -0.99
N ALA A 186 -2.28 -14.45 -0.74
CA ALA A 186 -1.42 -15.58 -0.40
C ALA A 186 -1.83 -16.24 0.92
N TYR A 187 -2.23 -15.44 1.92
CA TYR A 187 -2.84 -15.93 3.14
C TYR A 187 -4.11 -16.73 2.87
N LEU A 188 -5.06 -16.18 2.09
CA LEU A 188 -6.31 -16.87 1.75
C LEU A 188 -6.06 -18.19 1.01
N ARG A 189 -5.05 -18.24 0.12
CA ARG A 189 -4.64 -19.48 -0.56
C ARG A 189 -4.09 -20.53 0.40
N ARG A 190 -3.30 -20.14 1.41
CA ARG A 190 -2.61 -21.07 2.33
C ARG A 190 -3.48 -21.52 3.50
N TYR A 191 -4.23 -20.59 4.09
CA TYR A 191 -5.00 -20.81 5.32
C TYR A 191 -6.51 -20.90 5.10
N GLY A 192 -7.00 -20.53 3.92
CA GLY A 192 -8.42 -20.52 3.61
C GLY A 192 -9.16 -19.26 4.11
N PRO A 193 -10.47 -19.17 3.85
CA PRO A 193 -11.28 -17.97 4.10
C PRO A 193 -11.84 -17.85 5.53
N GLN A 194 -11.66 -18.86 6.39
CA GLN A 194 -12.44 -19.04 7.62
C GLN A 194 -12.28 -17.87 8.61
N ARG A 195 -11.10 -17.24 8.66
CA ARG A 195 -10.80 -16.09 9.53
C ARG A 195 -10.96 -14.74 8.85
N VAL A 196 -11.41 -14.69 7.59
CA VAL A 196 -11.51 -13.46 6.82
C VAL A 196 -12.94 -13.30 6.31
N ALA A 197 -13.59 -12.21 6.72
CA ALA A 197 -14.96 -11.89 6.30
C ALA A 197 -15.00 -11.27 4.90
N ARG A 198 -13.99 -10.48 4.54
CA ARG A 198 -13.90 -9.72 3.27
C ARG A 198 -12.45 -9.30 3.02
N LEU A 199 -12.09 -9.14 1.75
CA LEU A 199 -10.83 -8.54 1.30
C LEU A 199 -11.09 -7.25 0.51
N LEU A 200 -10.49 -6.15 0.92
CA LEU A 200 -10.39 -4.94 0.10
C LEU A 200 -8.93 -4.72 -0.29
N THR A 201 -8.71 -4.29 -1.53
CA THR A 201 -7.36 -3.96 -2.00
C THR A 201 -7.29 -2.55 -2.55
N LEU A 202 -6.14 -1.91 -2.37
CA LEU A 202 -5.82 -0.56 -2.83
C LEU A 202 -4.57 -0.62 -3.70
N GLY A 203 -4.69 -0.36 -5.00
CA GLY A 203 -3.53 -0.29 -5.90
C GLY A 203 -2.70 -1.59 -5.93
N THR A 204 -3.32 -2.76 -5.72
CA THR A 204 -2.58 -4.03 -5.63
C THR A 204 -2.18 -4.51 -7.02
N PRO A 205 -0.89 -4.88 -7.24
CA PRO A 205 -0.43 -5.41 -8.52
C PRO A 205 -0.88 -6.88 -8.70
N HIS A 206 -2.18 -7.10 -8.87
CA HIS A 206 -2.79 -8.44 -8.92
C HIS A 206 -2.19 -9.36 -9.99
N ARG A 207 -1.70 -8.77 -11.08
CA ARG A 207 -1.02 -9.46 -12.18
C ARG A 207 0.43 -8.99 -12.38
N GLY A 208 1.00 -8.34 -11.35
CA GLY A 208 2.37 -7.83 -11.32
C GLY A 208 2.51 -6.36 -11.76
N SER A 209 3.75 -5.88 -11.75
CA SER A 209 4.14 -4.56 -12.25
C SER A 209 5.49 -4.61 -12.94
N ALA A 210 5.60 -4.02 -14.13
CA ALA A 210 6.88 -3.91 -14.85
C ALA A 210 7.95 -3.19 -14.02
N LEU A 211 7.57 -2.27 -13.14
CA LEU A 211 8.50 -1.61 -12.21
C LEU A 211 9.17 -2.61 -11.25
N ALA A 212 8.52 -3.73 -10.94
CA ALA A 212 9.07 -4.73 -10.03
C ALA A 212 10.37 -5.39 -10.54
N ARG A 213 10.66 -5.30 -11.84
CA ARG A 213 11.92 -5.80 -12.44
C ARG A 213 13.17 -5.12 -11.89
N ILE A 214 13.03 -3.85 -11.49
CA ILE A 214 14.10 -3.08 -10.83
C ILE A 214 13.92 -3.03 -9.30
N GLY A 215 12.96 -3.80 -8.76
CA GLY A 215 12.75 -3.97 -7.34
C GLY A 215 13.81 -4.88 -6.72
N PHE A 216 14.06 -4.68 -5.43
CA PHE A 216 14.98 -5.48 -4.64
C PHE A 216 14.28 -6.69 -4.03
N GLY A 217 15.06 -7.76 -3.83
CA GLY A 217 14.61 -8.94 -3.10
C GLY A 217 13.63 -9.85 -3.83
N GLN A 218 13.25 -10.92 -3.13
CA GLN A 218 12.44 -11.98 -3.72
C GLN A 218 11.00 -11.54 -3.96
N ASN A 219 10.43 -10.70 -3.09
CA ASN A 219 9.12 -10.10 -3.31
C ASN A 219 9.08 -9.21 -4.56
N GLY A 220 10.16 -8.50 -4.91
CA GLY A 220 10.29 -7.80 -6.19
C GLY A 220 10.12 -8.77 -7.36
N ARG A 221 10.87 -9.87 -7.36
CA ARG A 221 10.78 -10.93 -8.40
C ARG A 221 9.41 -11.58 -8.47
N GLN A 222 8.78 -11.83 -7.32
CA GLN A 222 7.42 -12.37 -7.27
C GLN A 222 6.38 -11.41 -7.85
N MET A 223 6.60 -10.10 -7.77
CA MET A 223 5.70 -9.08 -8.34
C MET A 223 5.96 -8.76 -9.82
N GLU A 224 6.93 -9.40 -10.47
CA GLU A 224 7.14 -9.22 -11.91
C GLU A 224 5.98 -9.82 -12.72
N PRO A 225 5.47 -9.12 -13.76
CA PRO A 225 4.39 -9.65 -14.59
C PRO A 225 4.79 -10.99 -15.20
N GLY A 226 3.95 -12.00 -14.98
CA GLY A 226 4.22 -13.37 -15.45
C GLY A 226 5.25 -14.13 -14.63
N SER A 227 5.54 -13.74 -13.38
CA SER A 227 6.29 -14.59 -12.45
C SER A 227 5.54 -15.91 -12.18
N ASP A 228 6.26 -17.00 -11.89
CA ASP A 228 5.65 -18.27 -11.47
C ASP A 228 4.81 -18.12 -10.21
N TRP A 229 5.23 -17.23 -9.32
CA TRP A 229 4.51 -16.95 -8.09
C TRP A 229 3.15 -16.32 -8.37
N LEU A 230 3.06 -15.32 -9.26
CA LEU A 230 1.77 -14.72 -9.64
C LEU A 230 0.90 -15.68 -10.44
N ARG A 231 1.49 -16.51 -11.33
CA ARG A 231 0.75 -17.57 -12.02
C ARG A 231 0.10 -18.52 -11.01
N THR A 232 0.86 -18.96 -10.01
CA THR A 232 0.37 -19.83 -8.93
C THR A 232 -0.69 -19.14 -8.08
N LEU A 233 -0.55 -17.85 -7.78
CA LEU A 233 -1.56 -17.11 -7.03
C LEU A 233 -2.86 -16.91 -7.83
N ALA A 234 -2.77 -16.83 -9.16
CA ALA A 234 -3.92 -16.64 -10.03
C ALA A 234 -4.81 -17.89 -10.14
N THR A 235 -4.29 -19.09 -9.86
CA THR A 235 -5.10 -20.33 -9.88
C THR A 235 -6.07 -20.44 -8.71
N THR A 236 -5.92 -19.61 -7.69
CA THR A 236 -6.76 -19.63 -6.48
C THR A 236 -7.52 -18.30 -6.37
N PRO A 237 -8.84 -18.28 -6.60
CA PRO A 237 -9.63 -17.09 -6.32
C PRO A 237 -9.60 -16.79 -4.80
N PRO A 238 -9.81 -15.54 -4.36
CA PRO A 238 -9.72 -15.18 -2.95
C PRO A 238 -10.64 -15.99 -2.00
N GLY A 239 -11.74 -16.57 -2.50
CA GLY A 239 -12.66 -17.40 -1.69
C GLY A 239 -13.48 -16.61 -0.65
N VAL A 240 -13.33 -15.28 -0.63
CA VAL A 240 -14.10 -14.34 0.19
C VAL A 240 -14.62 -13.21 -0.70
N ASP A 241 -15.64 -12.51 -0.22
CA ASP A 241 -16.10 -11.28 -0.84
C ASP A 241 -14.91 -10.31 -0.99
N THR A 242 -14.61 -9.91 -2.22
CA THR A 242 -13.39 -9.16 -2.55
C THR A 242 -13.74 -7.95 -3.40
N ILE A 243 -13.18 -6.79 -3.06
CA ILE A 243 -13.35 -5.54 -3.80
C ILE A 243 -11.98 -4.94 -4.11
N VAL A 244 -11.75 -4.63 -5.38
CA VAL A 244 -10.50 -4.03 -5.86
C VAL A 244 -10.69 -2.53 -6.06
N LEU A 245 -9.94 -1.70 -5.33
CA LEU A 245 -9.91 -0.27 -5.56
C LEU A 245 -8.57 0.09 -6.20
N TYR A 246 -8.60 0.78 -7.34
CA TYR A 246 -7.38 1.15 -8.05
C TYR A 246 -7.52 2.50 -8.76
N SER A 247 -6.38 3.06 -9.16
CA SER A 247 -6.35 4.21 -10.06
C SER A 247 -5.76 3.82 -11.41
N PRO A 248 -6.35 4.25 -12.54
CA PRO A 248 -5.74 4.08 -13.85
C PRO A 248 -4.52 4.99 -14.06
N HIS A 249 -4.19 5.83 -13.07
CA HIS A 249 -3.04 6.74 -13.08
C HIS A 249 -1.95 6.33 -12.08
N ASP A 250 -1.96 5.07 -11.66
CA ASP A 250 -0.95 4.50 -10.77
C ASP A 250 0.44 4.54 -11.43
N ASN A 251 1.43 5.07 -10.71
CA ASN A 251 2.81 5.20 -11.17
C ASN A 251 3.73 4.07 -10.69
N TYR A 252 3.22 3.11 -9.91
CA TYR A 252 3.99 1.96 -9.41
C TYR A 252 3.55 0.64 -10.02
N VAL A 253 2.28 0.54 -10.42
CA VAL A 253 1.74 -0.64 -11.10
C VAL A 253 1.45 -0.31 -12.54
N MET A 254 2.32 -0.79 -13.43
CA MET A 254 2.21 -0.58 -14.87
C MET A 254 2.53 -1.86 -15.65
N PRO A 255 1.82 -2.15 -16.76
CA PRO A 255 0.63 -1.43 -17.25
C PRO A 255 -0.53 -1.46 -16.24
N GLN A 256 -1.30 -0.38 -16.15
CA GLN A 256 -2.29 -0.19 -15.07
C GLN A 256 -3.44 -1.22 -15.13
N ALA A 257 -3.68 -1.84 -16.29
CA ALA A 257 -4.59 -2.99 -16.41
C ALA A 257 -4.20 -4.18 -15.49
N LEU A 258 -2.94 -4.27 -15.04
CA LEU A 258 -2.47 -5.31 -14.12
C LEU A 258 -2.92 -5.09 -12.66
N LEU A 259 -3.54 -3.94 -12.36
CA LEU A 259 -4.23 -3.66 -11.10
C LEU A 259 -5.56 -4.40 -10.99
N GLU A 260 -6.14 -4.83 -12.11
CA GLU A 260 -7.43 -5.50 -12.13
C GLU A 260 -7.29 -6.98 -11.74
N LEU A 261 -8.31 -7.50 -11.05
CA LEU A 261 -8.45 -8.92 -10.75
C LEU A 261 -9.65 -9.45 -11.55
N PRO A 262 -9.44 -10.34 -12.54
CA PRO A 262 -10.53 -10.84 -13.37
C PRO A 262 -11.66 -11.47 -12.55
N GLY A 263 -12.90 -11.13 -12.91
CA GLY A 263 -14.11 -11.65 -12.25
C GLY A 263 -14.41 -11.04 -10.87
N VAL A 264 -13.61 -10.08 -10.39
CA VAL A 264 -13.80 -9.45 -9.08
C VAL A 264 -14.31 -8.01 -9.25
N PRO A 265 -15.34 -7.59 -8.49
CA PRO A 265 -15.81 -6.21 -8.50
C PRO A 265 -14.67 -5.22 -8.23
N HIS A 266 -14.58 -4.19 -9.06
CA HIS A 266 -13.57 -3.17 -8.94
C HIS A 266 -14.16 -1.76 -8.96
N ARG A 267 -13.50 -0.84 -8.26
CA ARG A 267 -13.85 0.58 -8.21
C ARG A 267 -12.65 1.42 -8.60
N ARG A 268 -12.80 2.08 -9.74
CA ARG A 268 -11.82 3.00 -10.32
C ARG A 268 -11.86 4.36 -9.62
N ILE A 269 -10.69 4.94 -9.33
CA ILE A 269 -10.56 6.27 -8.74
C ILE A 269 -9.53 7.08 -9.55
N ASP A 270 -10.01 7.99 -10.39
CA ASP A 270 -9.17 8.72 -11.35
C ASP A 270 -8.38 9.86 -10.68
N GLY A 271 -7.18 10.16 -11.20
CA GLY A 271 -6.34 11.26 -10.72
C GLY A 271 -5.78 11.06 -9.31
N VAL A 272 -5.34 9.85 -8.97
CA VAL A 272 -4.61 9.54 -7.73
C VAL A 272 -3.41 8.68 -8.11
N GLY A 273 -2.22 9.04 -7.64
CA GLY A 273 -1.04 8.19 -7.78
C GLY A 273 -1.04 7.07 -6.73
N HIS A 274 -0.01 6.22 -6.75
CA HIS A 274 0.00 5.00 -5.94
C HIS A 274 0.03 5.24 -4.42
N LEU A 275 0.90 6.13 -3.95
CA LEU A 275 1.07 6.45 -2.54
C LEU A 275 0.03 7.44 -2.05
N SER A 276 -0.36 8.39 -2.90
CA SER A 276 -1.40 9.37 -2.55
C SER A 276 -2.77 8.73 -2.29
N MET A 277 -3.00 7.48 -2.72
CA MET A 277 -4.19 6.72 -2.31
C MET A 277 -4.33 6.62 -0.78
N LEU A 278 -3.22 6.48 -0.06
CA LEU A 278 -3.20 6.34 1.40
C LEU A 278 -3.56 7.63 2.15
N PHE A 279 -3.67 8.75 1.45
CA PHE A 279 -3.96 10.08 2.00
C PHE A 279 -5.17 10.74 1.33
N SER A 280 -5.93 9.99 0.52
CA SER A 280 -7.01 10.53 -0.30
C SER A 280 -8.37 10.37 0.37
N LEU A 281 -9.09 11.49 0.51
CA LEU A 281 -10.49 11.49 0.96
C LEU A 281 -11.38 10.64 0.06
N ARG A 282 -11.16 10.67 -1.25
CA ARG A 282 -11.94 9.88 -2.21
C ARG A 282 -11.74 8.38 -2.00
N VAL A 283 -10.50 7.97 -1.69
CA VAL A 283 -10.18 6.57 -1.36
C VAL A 283 -10.78 6.18 -0.02
N ALA A 284 -10.69 7.04 1.00
CA ALA A 284 -11.31 6.80 2.30
C ALA A 284 -12.84 6.63 2.19
N SER A 285 -13.52 7.51 1.44
CA SER A 285 -14.96 7.39 1.18
C SER A 285 -15.31 6.12 0.39
N ALA A 286 -14.50 5.76 -0.62
CA ALA A 286 -14.71 4.54 -1.38
C ALA A 286 -14.53 3.27 -0.52
N LEU A 287 -13.54 3.25 0.38
CA LEU A 287 -13.34 2.17 1.35
C LEU A 287 -14.54 2.06 2.31
N GLN A 288 -15.00 3.17 2.88
CA GLN A 288 -16.15 3.17 3.79
C GLN A 288 -17.42 2.66 3.10
N ALA A 289 -17.68 3.12 1.88
CA ALA A 289 -18.81 2.62 1.09
C ALA A 289 -18.68 1.11 0.81
N ALA A 290 -17.49 0.64 0.43
CA ALA A 290 -17.23 -0.77 0.16
C ALA A 290 -17.35 -1.65 1.42
N LEU A 291 -17.02 -1.10 2.59
CA LEU A 291 -17.20 -1.78 3.87
C LEU A 291 -18.68 -1.87 4.31
N GLN A 292 -19.55 -0.99 3.82
CA GLN A 292 -20.98 -0.98 4.11
C GLN A 292 -21.81 -1.87 3.16
N LEU A 293 -21.24 -2.33 2.05
CA LEU A 293 -21.93 -3.25 1.15
C LEU A 293 -22.30 -4.56 1.87
N PRO A 294 -23.51 -5.10 1.65
CA PRO A 294 -23.86 -6.44 2.12
C PRO A 294 -22.84 -7.46 1.62
N SER A 295 -22.50 -8.47 2.42
CA SER A 295 -21.62 -9.53 1.95
C SER A 295 -22.32 -10.34 0.86
N SER A 296 -21.65 -10.53 -0.27
CA SER A 296 -22.15 -11.39 -1.35
C SER A 296 -22.41 -12.84 -0.88
N SER A 297 -21.82 -13.25 0.24
CA SER A 297 -22.06 -14.54 0.90
C SER A 297 -23.38 -14.65 1.68
N SER A 298 -24.07 -13.55 1.99
CA SER A 298 -25.39 -13.59 2.64
C SER A 298 -26.57 -13.60 1.66
N ALA A 299 -26.32 -13.26 0.40
CA ALA A 299 -27.26 -13.44 -0.69
C ALA A 299 -27.01 -14.82 -1.31
N GLY A 300 -27.79 -15.82 -0.92
CA GLY A 300 -27.76 -17.14 -1.55
C GLY A 300 -27.77 -17.00 -3.07
N TRP A 301 -26.72 -17.50 -3.71
CA TRP A 301 -26.63 -17.68 -5.15
C TRP A 301 -27.82 -18.54 -5.59
N LYS A 302 -28.90 -17.87 -6.03
CA LYS A 302 -29.85 -18.45 -6.96
C LYS A 302 -29.43 -17.97 -8.33
N LEU A 303 -28.82 -18.88 -9.09
CA LEU A 303 -28.76 -18.80 -10.55
C LEU A 303 -30.12 -18.35 -11.09
N ARG A 304 -30.17 -17.14 -11.64
CA ARG A 304 -31.05 -16.79 -12.75
C ARG A 304 -30.08 -16.55 -13.91
N GLY A 305 -29.95 -17.39 -14.93
CA GLY A 305 -30.98 -18.22 -15.53
C GLY A 305 -31.92 -17.31 -16.30
N LEU A 306 -31.41 -16.71 -17.39
CA LEU A 306 -32.05 -16.35 -18.65
C LEU A 306 -31.00 -15.72 -19.57
#